data_AF-A0A382FUN0-F1
#
_entry.id   AF-A0A382FUN0-F1
#
_cell.length_a   1.000
_cell.length_b   1.000
_cell.length_c   1.000
_cell.angle_alpha   90.00
_cell.angle_beta   90.00
_cell.angle_gamma   90.00
#
_symmetry.space_group_name_H-M   'P 1'
#
loop_
_entity.id
_entity.type
_entity.pdbx_description
1 polymer ?
#
loop_
_entity_poly.entity_id
_entity_poly.type
_entity_poly.pdbx_seq_one_letter_code
_entity_poly.pdbx_strand_id
1 'polypeptide(L)'
;VDSTAATSQTACSAGTYNPNNGSSSPSACLDANAGYYVDTTAATSQTPCAAGTYQPDTGQVSCTEAEPGHFVGSEASTTQTPAPADYYAEGLASTSLENCPETFMTLEAGSDSPEDCHLDSDGDRSPDYDDDDDDDDGQPDSDDSCSPGEMGWSSGQAEDQDDDGCRDSSEDDDDDNDGVTDDNDAFPDDASETIDTDSDGTGDNADLDDDGDDHSDVVEVQCNSEPLNANSVPTDTDGDGICDDIDDDNTDGPDYVDPDEGGSIPGFGLISALTVLTLAAFARRAD
;
A
#
# COMPACT_ATOMS: atom_id res chain seq x y z
N VAL A 1 47.03 27.79 53.37
CA VAL A 1 47.61 28.92 54.15
C VAL A 1 48.65 29.59 53.28
N ASP A 2 48.61 30.90 53.08
CA ASP A 2 49.44 31.52 52.03
C ASP A 2 50.77 32.12 52.55
N SER A 3 51.13 31.82 53.80
CA SER A 3 52.39 32.24 54.41
C SER A 3 52.78 31.40 55.63
N THR A 4 54.06 31.42 55.98
CA THR A 4 54.59 30.78 57.19
C THR A 4 54.06 31.50 58.44
N ALA A 5 53.55 30.73 59.42
CA ALA A 5 52.88 31.23 60.63
C ALA A 5 51.49 31.89 60.43
N ALA A 6 50.79 31.58 59.32
CA ALA A 6 49.40 31.97 59.15
C ALA A 6 48.50 31.39 60.26
N THR A 7 47.66 32.23 60.86
CA THR A 7 46.72 31.86 61.93
C THR A 7 45.31 31.51 61.42
N SER A 8 45.07 31.67 60.11
CA SER A 8 43.83 31.34 59.42
C SER A 8 44.11 30.66 58.08
N GLN A 9 43.20 29.79 57.67
CA GLN A 9 43.24 29.12 56.36
C GLN A 9 42.59 29.97 55.28
N THR A 10 43.21 30.05 54.11
CA THR A 10 42.58 30.57 52.88
C THR A 10 41.80 29.43 52.23
N ALA A 11 40.49 29.59 52.10
CA ALA A 11 39.62 28.62 51.43
C ALA A 11 39.72 28.77 49.90
N CYS A 12 39.59 27.65 49.18
CA CYS A 12 39.35 27.69 47.74
C CYS A 12 38.00 28.34 47.46
N SER A 13 37.95 29.15 46.39
CA SER A 13 36.70 29.75 45.89
C SER A 13 35.81 28.66 45.29
N ALA A 14 34.50 28.91 45.21
CA ALA A 14 33.62 28.07 44.39
C ALA A 14 34.15 27.97 42.95
N GLY A 15 33.93 26.83 42.31
CA GLY A 15 34.55 26.47 41.04
C GLY A 15 35.94 25.83 41.19
N THR A 16 36.53 25.86 42.38
CA THR A 16 37.85 25.26 42.65
C THR A 16 37.83 24.38 43.90
N TYR A 17 38.59 23.30 43.90
CA TYR A 17 38.71 22.37 45.03
C TYR A 17 40.18 22.09 45.37
N ASN A 18 40.45 21.69 46.60
CA ASN A 18 41.78 21.25 47.00
C ASN A 18 41.71 19.90 47.73
N PRO A 19 42.15 18.80 47.09
CA PRO A 19 42.12 17.47 47.71
C PRO A 19 43.22 17.28 48.77
N ASN A 20 44.20 18.19 48.86
CA ASN A 20 45.34 18.06 49.76
C ASN A 20 45.06 18.73 51.11
N ASN A 21 45.12 17.95 52.19
CA ASN A 21 45.04 18.49 53.54
C ASN A 21 46.33 19.24 53.90
N GLY A 22 46.23 20.53 54.25
CA GLY A 22 47.37 21.32 54.74
C GLY A 22 48.20 22.05 53.69
N SER A 23 47.65 22.34 52.50
CA SER A 23 48.37 23.14 51.49
C SER A 23 48.82 24.52 52.03
N SER A 24 50.06 24.88 51.71
CA SER A 24 50.69 26.16 52.03
C SER A 24 50.77 27.14 50.84
N SER A 25 50.03 26.88 49.76
CA SER A 25 49.99 27.75 48.58
C SER A 25 48.57 27.89 48.02
N PRO A 26 48.15 29.10 47.58
CA PRO A 26 46.86 29.31 46.93
C PRO A 26 46.81 28.67 45.52
N SER A 27 47.95 28.34 44.92
CA SER A 27 48.03 27.55 43.68
C SER A 27 47.62 26.08 43.84
N ALA A 28 47.19 25.67 45.04
CA ALA A 28 46.72 24.32 45.31
C ALA A 28 45.21 24.15 45.11
N CYS A 29 44.47 25.23 44.85
CA CYS A 29 43.10 25.15 44.39
C CYS A 29 43.11 24.78 42.91
N LEU A 30 42.55 23.62 42.58
CA LEU A 30 42.38 23.10 41.24
C LEU A 30 40.99 23.50 40.74
N ASP A 31 40.89 23.92 39.49
CA ASP A 31 39.59 24.13 38.85
C ASP A 31 38.80 22.82 38.79
N ALA A 32 37.48 22.90 38.94
CA ALA A 32 36.61 21.77 38.63
C ALA A 32 36.85 21.35 37.16
N ASN A 33 36.97 20.05 36.91
CA ASN A 33 37.12 19.52 35.57
C ASN A 33 35.82 19.74 34.77
N ALA A 34 35.91 19.77 33.45
CA ALA A 34 34.72 19.68 32.60
C ALA A 34 33.93 18.40 32.96
N GLY A 35 32.60 18.52 32.99
CA GLY A 35 31.69 17.51 33.51
C GLY A 35 31.52 17.55 35.04
N TYR A 36 32.20 18.44 35.74
CA TYR A 36 32.11 18.57 37.19
C TYR A 36 31.87 20.03 37.60
N TYR A 37 31.37 20.21 38.81
CA TYR A 37 31.19 21.52 39.42
C TYR A 37 31.61 21.53 40.89
N VAL A 38 31.83 22.75 41.41
CA VAL A 38 32.08 23.00 42.83
C VAL A 38 31.25 24.21 43.26
N ASP A 39 30.15 23.97 43.96
CA ASP A 39 29.18 25.00 44.37
C ASP A 39 29.54 25.71 45.69
N THR A 40 30.48 25.16 46.45
CA THR A 40 30.82 25.61 47.79
C THR A 40 32.26 26.07 47.90
N THR A 41 32.49 27.02 48.81
CA THR A 41 33.85 27.43 49.17
C THR A 41 34.50 26.38 50.08
N ALA A 42 35.83 26.31 50.06
CA ALA A 42 36.64 25.35 50.82
C ALA A 42 36.37 23.86 50.45
N ALA A 43 35.86 23.59 49.25
CA ALA A 43 35.61 22.23 48.78
C ALA A 43 36.91 21.42 48.70
N THR A 44 36.81 20.14 49.07
CA THR A 44 37.93 19.17 49.01
C THR A 44 37.80 18.21 47.83
N SER A 45 36.67 18.22 47.15
CA SER A 45 36.35 17.42 45.97
C SER A 45 35.46 18.22 45.03
N GLN A 46 35.41 17.79 43.77
CA GLN A 46 34.43 18.23 42.79
C GLN A 46 33.25 17.24 42.73
N THR A 47 32.09 17.73 42.30
CA THR A 47 30.86 16.94 42.15
C THR A 47 30.58 16.73 40.66
N PRO A 48 30.37 15.49 40.17
CA PRO A 48 30.01 15.28 38.77
C PRO A 48 28.65 15.89 38.46
N CYS A 49 28.48 16.38 37.24
CA CYS A 49 27.16 16.68 36.71
C CYS A 49 26.33 15.40 36.68
N ALA A 50 25.09 15.47 37.17
CA ALA A 50 24.16 14.35 37.10
C ALA A 50 23.73 14.11 35.65
N ALA A 51 23.25 12.91 35.33
CA ALA A 51 22.54 12.68 34.08
C ALA A 51 21.41 13.72 33.90
N GLY A 52 21.16 14.13 32.66
CA GLY A 52 20.30 15.27 32.33
C GLY A 52 21.00 16.62 32.42
N THR A 53 22.24 16.68 32.92
CA THR A 53 23.03 17.91 32.99
C THR A 53 24.46 17.71 32.50
N TYR A 54 25.06 18.75 31.96
CA TYR A 54 26.43 18.73 31.44
C TYR A 54 27.20 19.98 31.84
N GLN A 55 28.53 19.95 31.66
CA GLN A 55 29.36 21.14 31.87
C GLN A 55 30.59 21.10 30.95
N PRO A 56 30.64 21.90 29.87
CA PRO A 56 31.76 21.87 28.93
C PRO A 56 33.02 22.55 29.47
N ASP A 57 32.87 23.54 30.35
CA ASP A 57 33.97 24.38 30.82
C ASP A 57 34.53 23.90 32.18
N THR A 58 35.81 24.19 32.43
CA THR A 58 36.44 23.96 33.73
C THR A 58 36.15 25.12 34.70
N GLY A 59 36.21 24.86 36.00
CA GLY A 59 36.15 25.90 37.03
C GLY A 59 34.73 26.34 37.40
N GLN A 60 33.73 25.53 37.06
CA GLN A 60 32.32 25.92 37.11
C GLN A 60 31.66 25.59 38.45
N VAL A 61 30.64 26.36 38.79
CA VAL A 61 29.91 26.25 40.07
C VAL A 61 28.60 25.47 39.97
N SER A 62 28.18 25.13 38.76
CA SER A 62 26.95 24.39 38.47
C SER A 62 27.05 23.71 37.10
N CYS A 63 26.10 22.82 36.81
CA CYS A 63 25.90 22.20 35.50
C CYS A 63 24.76 22.89 34.75
N THR A 64 24.75 22.74 33.43
CA THR A 64 23.66 23.16 32.54
C THR A 64 22.73 21.99 32.27
N GLU A 65 21.42 22.22 32.27
CA GLU A 65 20.44 21.21 31.88
C GLU A 65 20.54 20.93 30.38
N ALA A 66 20.26 19.68 29.99
CA ALA A 66 20.02 19.37 28.58
C ALA A 66 18.81 20.18 28.08
N GLU A 67 18.92 20.73 26.89
CA GLU A 67 17.85 21.46 26.21
C GLU A 67 16.81 20.47 25.67
N PRO A 68 15.56 20.91 25.40
CA PRO A 68 14.59 20.09 24.67
C PRO A 68 15.19 19.60 23.35
N GLY A 69 14.83 18.38 22.96
CA GLY A 69 15.39 17.70 21.80
C GLY A 69 16.81 17.18 22.03
N HIS A 70 17.35 17.28 23.25
CA HIS A 70 18.64 16.74 23.62
C HIS A 70 18.57 15.94 24.91
N PHE A 71 19.49 14.99 25.07
CA PHE A 71 19.62 14.21 26.28
C PHE A 71 21.07 14.12 26.77
N VAL A 72 21.23 13.86 28.07
CA VAL A 72 22.51 13.54 28.70
C VAL A 72 22.34 12.25 29.51
N GLY A 73 22.72 11.11 28.92
CA GLY A 73 22.51 9.80 29.52
C GLY A 73 23.53 9.36 30.57
N SER A 74 24.56 10.17 30.86
CA SER A 74 25.64 9.78 31.78
C SER A 74 26.09 10.92 32.68
N GLU A 75 26.48 10.58 33.90
CA GLU A 75 27.12 11.51 34.82
C GLU A 75 28.47 12.00 34.27
N ALA A 76 28.89 13.18 34.73
CA ALA A 76 30.12 13.84 34.33
C ALA A 76 30.26 14.15 32.83
N SER A 77 29.12 14.29 32.13
CA SER A 77 29.09 14.64 30.72
C SER A 77 29.54 16.09 30.48
N THR A 78 30.28 16.28 29.39
CA THR A 78 30.76 17.61 28.96
C THR A 78 29.88 18.22 27.87
N THR A 79 28.96 17.45 27.32
CA THR A 79 28.07 17.83 26.22
C THR A 79 26.70 17.19 26.41
N GLN A 80 25.71 17.74 25.72
CA GLN A 80 24.43 17.09 25.44
C GLN A 80 24.44 16.44 24.05
N THR A 81 23.55 15.50 23.81
CA THR A 81 23.40 14.79 22.52
C THR A 81 22.00 15.05 21.97
N PRO A 82 21.85 15.52 20.71
CA PRO A 82 20.52 15.67 20.12
C PRO A 82 19.83 14.31 19.97
N ALA A 83 18.50 14.30 20.05
CA ALA A 83 17.69 13.17 19.65
C ALA A 83 17.99 12.86 18.17
N PRO A 84 18.41 11.65 17.80
CA PRO A 84 18.52 11.27 16.40
C PRO A 84 17.13 11.14 15.75
N ALA A 85 17.09 11.01 14.42
CA ALA A 85 15.88 10.62 13.70
C ALA A 85 15.26 9.36 14.32
N ASP A 86 13.93 9.26 14.27
CA ASP A 86 13.06 8.25 14.90
C ASP A 86 12.87 8.44 16.42
N TYR A 87 13.50 9.47 17.00
CA TYR A 87 13.45 9.75 18.43
C TYR A 87 13.15 11.22 18.73
N TYR A 88 12.62 11.46 19.93
CA TYR A 88 12.49 12.79 20.51
C TYR A 88 12.93 12.82 21.98
N ALA A 89 13.19 14.01 22.51
CA ALA A 89 13.53 14.22 23.92
C ALA A 89 12.73 15.39 24.51
N GLU A 90 11.71 15.07 25.31
CA GLU A 90 10.82 16.09 25.87
C GLU A 90 11.45 16.86 27.03
N GLY A 91 11.29 18.18 26.98
CA GLY A 91 11.56 19.07 28.10
C GLY A 91 13.03 19.22 28.47
N LEU A 92 13.27 19.84 29.63
CA LEU A 92 14.62 20.13 30.12
C LEU A 92 15.18 18.96 30.91
N ALA A 93 16.51 18.86 30.88
CA ALA A 93 17.29 17.87 31.62
C ALA A 93 16.96 16.41 31.28
N SER A 94 16.60 16.13 30.03
CA SER A 94 16.30 14.76 29.62
C SER A 94 17.52 13.83 29.78
N THR A 95 17.27 12.66 30.35
CA THR A 95 18.27 11.61 30.58
C THR A 95 18.24 10.50 29.53
N SER A 96 17.23 10.50 28.67
CA SER A 96 16.93 9.41 27.72
C SER A 96 16.14 9.92 26.52
N LEU A 97 15.97 9.07 25.53
CA LEU A 97 15.18 9.33 24.34
C LEU A 97 13.86 8.56 24.40
N GLU A 98 12.85 9.10 23.75
CA GLU A 98 11.59 8.41 23.46
C GLU A 98 11.55 8.11 21.96
N ASN A 99 11.02 6.93 21.58
CA ASN A 99 10.85 6.59 20.17
C ASN A 99 9.55 7.22 19.68
N CYS A 100 9.50 7.56 18.39
CA CYS A 100 8.21 7.73 17.72
C CYS A 100 7.40 6.42 17.76
N PRO A 101 6.06 6.50 17.63
CA PRO A 101 5.21 5.32 17.41
C PRO A 101 5.69 4.49 16.21
N GLU A 102 5.28 3.23 16.13
CA GLU A 102 5.45 2.42 14.91
C GLU A 102 4.83 3.16 13.72
N THR A 103 5.44 3.07 12.53
CA THR A 103 5.09 3.81 11.29
C THR A 103 5.14 5.34 11.41
N PHE A 104 5.77 5.86 12.46
CA PHE A 104 6.05 7.29 12.57
C PHE A 104 7.56 7.52 12.69
N MET A 105 8.03 8.61 12.10
CA MET A 105 9.43 9.02 12.19
C MET A 105 9.58 10.52 12.45
N THR A 106 10.77 10.90 12.93
CA THR A 106 11.23 12.29 12.92
C THR A 106 12.24 12.46 11.80
N LEU A 107 12.08 13.51 10.99
CA LEU A 107 12.90 13.76 9.81
C LEU A 107 14.34 14.16 10.14
N GLU A 108 14.53 14.86 11.25
CA GLU A 108 15.78 15.53 11.59
C GLU A 108 16.15 15.32 13.05
N ALA A 109 17.44 15.47 13.35
CA ALA A 109 17.91 15.39 14.72
C ALA A 109 17.46 16.60 15.56
N GLY A 110 17.09 16.34 16.81
CA GLY A 110 16.73 17.38 17.78
C GLY A 110 15.23 17.57 17.99
N SER A 111 14.39 16.65 17.53
CA SER A 111 12.96 16.65 17.84
C SER A 111 12.72 16.62 19.34
N ASP A 112 11.84 17.50 19.80
CA ASP A 112 11.63 17.77 21.23
C ASP A 112 10.23 17.40 21.72
N SER A 113 9.39 16.90 20.83
CA SER A 113 7.99 16.59 21.10
C SER A 113 7.48 15.42 20.25
N PRO A 114 6.48 14.65 20.72
CA PRO A 114 5.83 13.63 19.91
C PRO A 114 5.09 14.21 18.69
N GLU A 115 4.77 15.50 18.69
CA GLU A 115 4.20 16.20 17.53
C GLU A 115 5.18 16.36 16.36
N ASP A 116 6.48 16.14 16.59
CA ASP A 116 7.49 16.09 15.53
C ASP A 116 7.58 14.70 14.86
N CYS A 117 6.84 13.72 15.37
CA CYS A 117 6.70 12.42 14.73
C CYS A 117 5.62 12.52 13.64
N HIS A 118 6.01 12.28 12.40
CA HIS A 118 5.14 12.23 11.24
C HIS A 118 4.89 10.79 10.84
N LEU A 119 3.68 10.50 10.36
CA LEU A 119 3.37 9.20 9.75
C LEU A 119 4.25 9.02 8.51
N ASP A 120 4.76 7.81 8.34
CA ASP A 120 5.66 7.32 7.29
C ASP A 120 5.26 5.85 7.12
N SER A 121 4.25 5.64 6.30
CA SER A 121 3.52 4.38 6.19
C SER A 121 4.43 3.27 5.63
N ASP A 122 5.13 3.51 4.52
CA ASP A 122 6.05 2.58 3.86
C ASP A 122 7.49 2.53 4.44
N GLY A 123 7.89 3.56 5.19
CA GLY A 123 9.22 3.67 5.80
C GLY A 123 10.33 4.15 4.86
N ASP A 124 10.02 4.84 3.76
CA ASP A 124 11.02 5.37 2.82
C ASP A 124 11.75 6.64 3.33
N ARG A 125 11.24 7.23 4.42
CA ARG A 125 11.61 8.53 5.01
C ARG A 125 11.04 9.77 4.33
N SER A 126 9.87 9.63 3.74
CA SER A 126 9.01 10.68 3.25
C SER A 126 7.74 10.63 4.11
N PRO A 127 7.32 11.74 4.74
CA PRO A 127 6.06 11.71 5.48
C PRO A 127 4.88 11.61 4.52
N ASP A 128 3.83 10.86 4.88
CA ASP A 128 2.66 10.62 4.01
C ASP A 128 2.05 11.89 3.40
N TYR A 129 2.06 13.02 4.13
CA TYR A 129 1.50 14.27 3.60
C TYR A 129 2.32 14.93 2.47
N ASP A 130 3.57 14.51 2.29
CA ASP A 130 4.55 14.96 1.31
C ASP A 130 5.02 13.80 0.39
N ASP A 131 4.49 12.58 0.58
CA ASP A 131 4.63 11.43 -0.30
C ASP A 131 3.47 11.41 -1.32
N ASP A 132 3.70 10.83 -2.49
CA ASP A 132 2.68 10.65 -3.52
C ASP A 132 2.21 9.17 -3.62
N ASP A 133 2.82 8.25 -2.86
CA ASP A 133 2.61 6.79 -2.87
C ASP A 133 2.93 6.24 -1.46
N ASP A 134 1.95 6.28 -0.55
CA ASP A 134 2.16 6.04 0.88
C ASP A 134 2.55 4.59 1.26
N ASP A 135 2.39 3.60 0.37
CA ASP A 135 2.76 2.19 0.56
C ASP A 135 3.80 1.62 -0.40
N ASP A 136 4.32 2.44 -1.32
CA ASP A 136 5.34 2.11 -2.33
C ASP A 136 4.95 0.86 -3.14
N ASP A 137 3.66 0.74 -3.42
CA ASP A 137 3.10 -0.33 -4.23
C ASP A 137 3.19 -0.01 -5.74
N GLY A 138 3.45 1.27 -6.07
CA GLY A 138 3.64 1.78 -7.42
C GLY A 138 2.44 2.49 -8.02
N GLN A 139 1.31 2.54 -7.31
CA GLN A 139 0.14 3.33 -7.64
C GLN A 139 0.11 4.61 -6.77
N PRO A 140 -0.04 5.81 -7.35
CA PRO A 140 -0.05 7.03 -6.55
C PRO A 140 -1.35 7.17 -5.76
N ASP A 141 -1.32 7.77 -4.57
CA ASP A 141 -2.49 7.94 -3.68
C ASP A 141 -3.73 8.54 -4.34
N SER A 142 -3.54 9.33 -5.41
CA SER A 142 -4.64 9.94 -6.15
C SER A 142 -5.42 8.98 -7.04
N ASP A 143 -4.78 7.89 -7.43
CA ASP A 143 -5.31 6.82 -8.28
C ASP A 143 -5.37 5.48 -7.51
N ASP A 144 -5.15 5.50 -6.19
CA ASP A 144 -5.21 4.36 -5.28
C ASP A 144 -6.48 4.43 -4.38
N SER A 145 -7.33 3.40 -4.43
CA SER A 145 -8.58 3.28 -3.67
C SER A 145 -8.37 2.87 -2.20
N CYS A 146 -7.22 2.30 -1.85
CA CYS A 146 -6.90 1.75 -0.52
C CYS A 146 -5.62 2.34 0.10
N SER A 147 -4.96 3.32 -0.52
CA SER A 147 -3.87 4.09 0.09
C SER A 147 -4.14 4.41 1.57
N PRO A 148 -3.22 4.06 2.49
CA PRO A 148 -1.86 3.55 2.27
C PRO A 148 -1.75 2.00 2.32
N GLY A 149 -2.80 1.26 2.00
CA GLY A 149 -2.83 -0.19 1.71
C GLY A 149 -2.00 -1.18 2.56
N GLU A 150 -1.85 -2.38 2.01
CA GLU A 150 -0.90 -3.39 2.47
C GLU A 150 0.48 -3.10 1.86
N MET A 151 1.51 -2.89 2.67
CA MET A 151 2.87 -2.78 2.12
C MET A 151 3.46 -4.13 1.67
N GLY A 152 4.41 -4.06 0.73
CA GLY A 152 5.32 -5.17 0.40
C GLY A 152 4.85 -6.07 -0.73
N TRP A 153 3.89 -5.60 -1.51
CA TRP A 153 3.54 -6.07 -2.85
C TRP A 153 3.66 -4.88 -3.82
N SER A 154 3.13 -5.02 -5.04
CA SER A 154 3.12 -3.93 -6.01
C SER A 154 1.89 -4.07 -6.89
N SER A 155 1.13 -3.00 -7.09
CA SER A 155 0.01 -2.93 -8.03
C SER A 155 0.43 -3.38 -9.43
N GLY A 156 -0.32 -4.35 -9.96
CA GLY A 156 -0.19 -4.79 -11.33
C GLY A 156 -1.11 -5.95 -11.65
N GLN A 157 -1.38 -6.12 -12.95
CA GLN A 157 -2.37 -7.02 -13.58
C GLN A 157 -2.45 -8.51 -13.15
N ALA A 158 -1.68 -8.99 -12.18
CA ALA A 158 -1.85 -10.33 -11.63
C ALA A 158 -2.23 -10.33 -10.14
N GLU A 159 -2.22 -9.16 -9.51
CA GLU A 159 -2.49 -8.95 -8.09
C GLU A 159 -3.43 -7.76 -7.82
N ASP A 160 -3.71 -6.95 -8.84
CA ASP A 160 -4.61 -5.79 -8.92
C ASP A 160 -5.15 -5.78 -10.37
N GLN A 161 -6.42 -6.17 -10.55
CA GLN A 161 -7.00 -6.46 -11.86
C GLN A 161 -7.55 -5.23 -12.59
N ASP A 162 -7.93 -4.20 -11.85
CA ASP A 162 -8.47 -2.96 -12.38
C ASP A 162 -7.49 -1.77 -12.30
N ASP A 163 -6.28 -2.01 -11.78
CA ASP A 163 -5.20 -1.06 -11.56
C ASP A 163 -5.64 0.09 -10.62
N ASP A 164 -6.46 -0.19 -9.61
CA ASP A 164 -6.96 0.79 -8.63
C ASP A 164 -6.12 0.91 -7.35
N GLY A 165 -4.99 0.20 -7.28
CA GLY A 165 -4.09 0.21 -6.12
C GLY A 165 -4.47 -0.81 -5.05
N CYS A 166 -5.59 -1.52 -5.20
CA CYS A 166 -6.03 -2.51 -4.23
C CYS A 166 -5.68 -3.93 -4.59
N ARG A 167 -5.16 -4.62 -3.58
CA ARG A 167 -4.76 -6.01 -3.73
C ARG A 167 -6.00 -6.89 -3.75
N ASP A 168 -6.33 -7.47 -4.91
CA ASP A 168 -7.48 -8.36 -5.14
C ASP A 168 -7.71 -9.32 -3.97
N SER A 169 -6.63 -9.98 -3.55
CA SER A 169 -6.73 -11.07 -2.57
C SER A 169 -7.03 -10.66 -1.12
N SER A 170 -7.01 -9.37 -0.78
CA SER A 170 -7.01 -8.92 0.63
C SER A 170 -7.61 -7.54 0.90
N GLU A 171 -7.62 -6.63 -0.07
CA GLU A 171 -8.04 -5.23 0.12
C GLU A 171 -9.16 -4.80 -0.82
N ASP A 172 -9.34 -5.54 -1.92
CA ASP A 172 -10.46 -5.37 -2.83
C ASP A 172 -11.57 -6.40 -2.56
N ASP A 173 -12.82 -5.99 -2.77
CA ASP A 173 -14.01 -6.85 -2.72
C ASP A 173 -14.74 -6.88 -4.11
N ASP A 174 -14.22 -6.19 -5.13
CA ASP A 174 -14.75 -6.01 -6.49
C ASP A 174 -13.57 -5.89 -7.49
N ASP A 175 -12.81 -6.97 -7.68
CA ASP A 175 -11.48 -7.02 -8.32
C ASP A 175 -11.42 -6.36 -9.72
N ASP A 176 -12.52 -6.32 -10.48
CA ASP A 176 -12.57 -5.72 -11.82
C ASP A 176 -13.36 -4.39 -11.91
N ASN A 177 -13.84 -3.89 -10.77
CA ASN A 177 -14.58 -2.65 -10.57
C ASN A 177 -15.80 -2.45 -11.49
N ASP A 178 -16.47 -3.53 -11.87
CA ASP A 178 -17.67 -3.46 -12.72
C ASP A 178 -18.98 -3.17 -11.95
N GLY A 179 -18.88 -3.23 -10.62
CA GLY A 179 -19.93 -2.92 -9.66
C GLY A 179 -20.63 -4.14 -9.07
N VAL A 180 -20.12 -5.34 -9.31
CA VAL A 180 -20.58 -6.60 -8.72
C VAL A 180 -19.43 -7.26 -7.96
N THR A 181 -19.49 -7.16 -6.63
CA THR A 181 -18.50 -7.79 -5.72
C THR A 181 -18.19 -9.25 -6.08
N ASP A 182 -16.94 -9.70 -5.91
CA ASP A 182 -16.46 -11.04 -6.30
C ASP A 182 -17.33 -12.18 -5.77
N ASP A 183 -17.83 -12.02 -4.53
CA ASP A 183 -18.69 -13.00 -3.85
C ASP A 183 -20.04 -13.24 -4.59
N ASN A 184 -20.45 -12.30 -5.44
CA ASN A 184 -21.67 -12.33 -6.23
C ASN A 184 -21.40 -12.30 -7.74
N ASP A 185 -20.14 -12.33 -8.17
CA ASP A 185 -19.74 -12.31 -9.56
C ASP A 185 -19.37 -13.72 -10.07
N ALA A 186 -19.84 -14.08 -11.26
CA ALA A 186 -19.45 -15.33 -11.91
C ALA A 186 -18.04 -15.26 -12.53
N PHE A 187 -17.58 -14.06 -12.89
CA PHE A 187 -16.29 -13.72 -13.47
C PHE A 187 -15.67 -12.49 -12.76
N PRO A 188 -15.18 -12.64 -11.51
CA PRO A 188 -14.62 -11.53 -10.73
C PRO A 188 -13.43 -10.77 -11.38
N ASP A 189 -12.82 -11.33 -12.42
CA ASP A 189 -11.63 -10.76 -13.08
C ASP A 189 -11.96 -10.15 -14.47
N ASP A 190 -13.23 -10.09 -14.88
CA ASP A 190 -13.66 -9.66 -16.21
C ASP A 190 -14.88 -8.73 -16.13
N ALA A 191 -14.59 -7.42 -16.09
CA ALA A 191 -15.59 -6.36 -15.97
C ALA A 191 -16.62 -6.27 -17.12
N SER A 192 -16.57 -7.20 -18.07
CA SER A 192 -17.55 -7.34 -19.14
C SER A 192 -18.52 -8.50 -18.93
N GLU A 193 -18.36 -9.33 -17.90
CA GLU A 193 -19.19 -10.49 -17.61
C GLU A 193 -19.48 -10.60 -16.11
N THR A 194 -20.76 -10.70 -15.71
CA THR A 194 -21.14 -10.81 -14.28
C THR A 194 -22.03 -12.01 -13.97
N ILE A 195 -22.60 -12.61 -15.01
CA ILE A 195 -23.63 -13.67 -14.91
C ILE A 195 -23.23 -14.81 -15.85
N ASP A 196 -23.37 -16.03 -15.34
CA ASP A 196 -23.23 -17.30 -16.07
C ASP A 196 -24.47 -18.15 -15.76
N THR A 197 -25.52 -17.97 -16.58
CA THR A 197 -26.86 -18.47 -16.31
C THR A 197 -26.92 -20.01 -16.29
N ASP A 198 -26.16 -20.69 -17.13
CA ASP A 198 -26.10 -22.15 -17.21
C ASP A 198 -24.88 -22.80 -16.50
N SER A 199 -23.94 -21.96 -16.03
CA SER A 199 -22.71 -22.33 -15.34
C SER A 199 -21.71 -23.12 -16.20
N ASP A 200 -21.63 -22.82 -17.50
CA ASP A 200 -20.68 -23.45 -18.43
C ASP A 200 -19.27 -22.83 -18.41
N GLY A 201 -19.13 -21.65 -17.79
CA GLY A 201 -17.89 -20.89 -17.69
C GLY A 201 -17.70 -19.84 -18.80
N THR A 202 -18.74 -19.54 -19.57
CA THR A 202 -18.85 -18.41 -20.52
C THR A 202 -19.91 -17.46 -19.98
N GLY A 203 -19.62 -16.17 -19.88
CA GLY A 203 -20.61 -15.22 -19.35
C GLY A 203 -21.69 -14.89 -20.38
N ASP A 204 -22.89 -14.54 -19.89
CA ASP A 204 -24.08 -14.26 -20.70
C ASP A 204 -23.86 -13.15 -21.78
N ASN A 205 -22.87 -12.24 -21.64
CA ASN A 205 -22.60 -11.26 -22.71
C ASN A 205 -21.78 -11.86 -23.88
N ALA A 206 -21.05 -12.95 -23.66
CA ALA A 206 -20.21 -13.64 -24.64
C ALA A 206 -20.79 -14.99 -25.09
N ASP A 207 -21.62 -15.62 -24.26
CA ASP A 207 -22.35 -16.83 -24.61
C ASP A 207 -23.41 -16.55 -25.68
N LEU A 208 -23.74 -17.57 -26.44
CA LEU A 208 -24.78 -17.54 -27.47
C LEU A 208 -25.97 -18.42 -27.11
N ASP A 209 -25.93 -19.15 -25.99
CA ASP A 209 -26.93 -20.09 -25.48
C ASP A 209 -26.97 -20.01 -23.95
N ASP A 210 -27.36 -18.84 -23.43
CA ASP A 210 -27.17 -18.45 -22.02
C ASP A 210 -27.78 -19.44 -21.00
N ASP A 211 -28.80 -20.22 -21.38
CA ASP A 211 -29.44 -21.21 -20.50
C ASP A 211 -29.09 -22.68 -20.76
N GLY A 212 -28.25 -22.94 -21.78
CA GLY A 212 -27.70 -24.24 -22.09
C GLY A 212 -28.73 -25.28 -22.55
N ASP A 213 -29.82 -24.86 -23.19
CA ASP A 213 -30.88 -25.75 -23.67
C ASP A 213 -30.74 -26.22 -25.13
N ASP A 214 -29.56 -25.96 -25.74
CA ASP A 214 -29.19 -26.22 -27.14
C ASP A 214 -29.86 -25.26 -28.15
N HIS A 215 -30.45 -24.14 -27.71
CA HIS A 215 -31.05 -23.13 -28.56
C HIS A 215 -30.42 -21.75 -28.34
N SER A 216 -29.73 -21.23 -29.36
CA SER A 216 -29.07 -19.92 -29.21
C SER A 216 -30.04 -18.76 -28.94
N ASP A 217 -29.64 -17.73 -28.17
CA ASP A 217 -30.48 -16.58 -27.81
C ASP A 217 -31.08 -15.88 -29.03
N VAL A 218 -30.32 -15.82 -30.13
CA VAL A 218 -30.78 -15.23 -31.40
C VAL A 218 -31.97 -15.99 -31.97
N VAL A 219 -31.96 -17.32 -31.90
CA VAL A 219 -33.08 -18.18 -32.33
C VAL A 219 -34.22 -18.02 -31.35
N GLU A 220 -33.95 -18.00 -30.06
CA GLU A 220 -34.98 -17.93 -29.03
C GLU A 220 -35.79 -16.64 -29.05
N VAL A 221 -35.10 -15.50 -29.18
CA VAL A 221 -35.75 -14.20 -29.37
C VAL A 221 -36.60 -14.17 -30.64
N GLN A 222 -36.22 -14.90 -31.68
CA GLN A 222 -37.01 -15.04 -32.92
C GLN A 222 -38.21 -15.97 -32.75
N CYS A 223 -38.09 -16.96 -31.88
CA CYS A 223 -39.05 -18.02 -31.63
C CYS A 223 -39.92 -17.80 -30.38
N ASN A 224 -39.90 -16.58 -29.84
CA ASN A 224 -40.64 -16.17 -28.64
C ASN A 224 -40.38 -17.08 -27.41
N SER A 225 -39.17 -17.62 -27.28
CA SER A 225 -38.67 -18.23 -26.05
C SER A 225 -37.85 -17.23 -25.21
N GLU A 226 -37.48 -17.65 -24.00
CA GLU A 226 -36.77 -16.83 -23.00
C GLU A 226 -35.30 -17.30 -22.90
N PRO A 227 -34.31 -16.50 -23.33
CA PRO A 227 -32.89 -16.92 -23.36
C PRO A 227 -32.22 -17.33 -22.05
N LEU A 228 -32.86 -17.03 -20.91
CA LEU A 228 -32.29 -17.29 -19.59
C LEU A 228 -33.07 -18.39 -18.84
N ASN A 229 -33.82 -19.23 -19.56
CA ASN A 229 -34.72 -20.19 -18.96
C ASN A 229 -34.84 -21.46 -19.81
N ALA A 230 -34.00 -22.44 -19.48
CA ALA A 230 -33.89 -23.73 -20.17
C ALA A 230 -35.17 -24.60 -20.23
N ASN A 231 -36.28 -24.15 -19.63
CA ASN A 231 -37.59 -24.78 -19.78
C ASN A 231 -38.45 -24.12 -20.86
N SER A 232 -37.99 -23.02 -21.43
CA SER A 232 -38.67 -22.22 -22.42
C SER A 232 -38.15 -22.54 -23.82
N VAL A 233 -38.19 -23.80 -24.27
CA VAL A 233 -37.70 -24.14 -25.62
C VAL A 233 -38.60 -23.60 -26.76
N PRO A 234 -38.03 -23.19 -27.91
CA PRO A 234 -38.77 -22.97 -29.15
C PRO A 234 -39.69 -24.14 -29.51
N THR A 235 -40.92 -23.85 -29.95
CA THR A 235 -41.81 -24.90 -30.46
C THR A 235 -41.46 -25.24 -31.90
N ASP A 236 -41.23 -26.52 -32.18
CA ASP A 236 -40.98 -27.07 -33.52
C ASP A 236 -41.97 -28.23 -33.75
N THR A 237 -43.10 -27.94 -34.40
CA THR A 237 -44.24 -28.87 -34.49
C THR A 237 -43.95 -30.07 -35.39
N ASP A 238 -43.13 -29.93 -36.42
CA ASP A 238 -42.86 -30.97 -37.40
C ASP A 238 -41.41 -31.49 -37.41
N GLY A 239 -40.53 -30.87 -36.64
CA GLY A 239 -39.23 -31.40 -36.23
C GLY A 239 -38.12 -31.17 -37.25
N ASP A 240 -38.18 -30.10 -38.04
CA ASP A 240 -37.18 -29.80 -39.07
C ASP A 240 -36.03 -28.88 -38.61
N GLY A 241 -36.11 -28.38 -37.37
CA GLY A 241 -35.12 -27.50 -36.78
C GLY A 241 -35.39 -26.00 -37.01
N ILE A 242 -36.55 -25.64 -37.56
CA ILE A 242 -37.06 -24.28 -37.62
C ILE A 242 -38.27 -24.18 -36.69
N CYS A 243 -38.33 -23.13 -35.86
CA CYS A 243 -39.45 -22.98 -34.94
C CYS A 243 -40.71 -22.47 -35.66
N ASP A 244 -41.87 -22.84 -35.10
CA ASP A 244 -43.21 -22.51 -35.60
C ASP A 244 -43.44 -21.01 -35.89
N ASP A 245 -42.70 -20.12 -35.22
CA ASP A 245 -42.86 -18.66 -35.33
C ASP A 245 -42.13 -18.04 -36.54
N ILE A 246 -41.10 -18.73 -37.06
CA ILE A 246 -40.36 -18.32 -38.26
C ILE A 246 -40.49 -19.33 -39.41
N ASP A 247 -41.25 -20.38 -39.18
CA ASP A 247 -41.64 -21.40 -40.15
C ASP A 247 -43.00 -21.07 -40.79
N ASP A 248 -43.07 -21.19 -42.12
CA ASP A 248 -44.30 -21.02 -42.91
C ASP A 248 -45.00 -22.37 -43.14
N ASP A 249 -44.35 -23.52 -42.87
CA ASP A 249 -44.81 -24.88 -43.17
C ASP A 249 -44.72 -25.89 -42.01
N ASN A 250 -45.28 -25.54 -40.84
CA ASN A 250 -45.28 -26.33 -39.58
C ASN A 250 -46.08 -27.65 -39.59
N THR A 251 -46.30 -28.28 -40.74
CA THR A 251 -47.17 -29.46 -40.92
C THR A 251 -46.39 -30.71 -41.36
N ASP A 252 -45.30 -30.52 -42.10
CA ASP A 252 -44.46 -31.58 -42.67
C ASP A 252 -43.16 -30.98 -43.24
N GLY A 253 -42.26 -30.58 -42.35
CA GLY A 253 -41.04 -29.86 -42.68
C GLY A 253 -40.11 -30.54 -43.68
N PRO A 254 -38.91 -30.01 -43.92
CA PRO A 254 -38.60 -29.07 -45.01
C PRO A 254 -38.68 -29.69 -46.44
N ASP A 255 -39.25 -30.89 -46.59
CA ASP A 255 -39.30 -31.68 -47.83
C ASP A 255 -40.75 -31.94 -48.30
N TYR A 256 -41.77 -31.35 -47.68
CA TYR A 256 -43.15 -31.40 -48.20
C TYR A 256 -43.51 -30.17 -49.03
N VAL A 257 -43.23 -30.27 -50.32
CA VAL A 257 -43.99 -29.49 -51.30
C VAL A 257 -45.43 -30.01 -51.36
N ASP A 258 -46.38 -29.22 -50.85
CA ASP A 258 -47.81 -29.48 -51.05
C ASP A 258 -48.07 -29.67 -52.57
N PRO A 259 -48.52 -30.85 -53.01
CA PRO A 259 -48.84 -31.07 -54.41
C PRO A 259 -50.03 -30.24 -54.93
N ASP A 260 -50.80 -29.56 -54.06
CA ASP A 260 -52.02 -28.83 -54.41
C ASP A 260 -51.94 -27.28 -54.31
N GLU A 261 -50.86 -26.67 -53.79
CA GLU A 261 -50.57 -25.22 -53.92
C GLU A 261 -50.04 -24.90 -55.33
N GLY A 262 -50.94 -24.97 -56.31
CA GLY A 262 -50.72 -24.64 -57.71
C GLY A 262 -50.52 -23.15 -57.97
N GLY A 263 -49.37 -22.60 -57.55
CA GLY A 263 -48.88 -21.26 -57.90
C GLY A 263 -47.99 -21.27 -59.15
N SER A 264 -48.42 -20.59 -60.21
CA SER A 264 -47.72 -20.50 -61.50
C SER A 264 -46.23 -20.13 -61.40
N ILE A 265 -45.34 -21.01 -61.86
CA ILE A 265 -44.00 -20.63 -62.36
C ILE A 265 -44.07 -20.30 -63.87
N PRO A 266 -44.04 -19.02 -64.31
CA PRO A 266 -43.77 -18.70 -65.71
C PRO A 266 -42.25 -18.65 -65.93
N GLY A 267 -41.74 -19.73 -66.53
CA GLY A 267 -40.57 -19.76 -67.42
C GLY A 267 -39.34 -18.93 -67.05
N PHE A 268 -38.29 -19.61 -66.54
CA PHE A 268 -36.91 -19.18 -66.77
C PHE A 268 -36.17 -20.21 -67.62
N GLY A 269 -35.72 -19.72 -68.76
CA GLY A 269 -34.98 -20.49 -69.76
C GLY A 269 -33.57 -20.84 -69.31
N LEU A 270 -33.17 -22.03 -69.76
CA LEU A 270 -31.81 -22.48 -70.07
C LEU A 270 -30.70 -21.41 -70.02
N ILE A 271 -29.81 -21.51 -69.02
CA ILE A 271 -28.39 -21.14 -69.16
C ILE A 271 -27.59 -22.26 -68.49
N SER A 272 -27.32 -23.32 -69.24
CA SER A 272 -26.00 -23.64 -69.83
C SER A 272 -24.88 -23.78 -68.81
N ALA A 273 -24.50 -25.05 -68.59
CA ALA A 273 -23.27 -25.46 -67.96
C ALA A 273 -22.04 -24.75 -68.56
N LEU A 274 -21.13 -24.30 -67.70
CA LEU A 274 -19.72 -24.22 -68.04
C LEU A 274 -18.85 -24.52 -66.81
N THR A 275 -18.14 -25.63 -66.93
CA THR A 275 -17.11 -26.14 -66.04
C THR A 275 -15.87 -25.25 -66.04
N VAL A 276 -15.27 -24.99 -64.87
CA VAL A 276 -13.81 -24.80 -64.76
C VAL A 276 -13.28 -25.59 -63.57
N LEU A 277 -12.58 -26.66 -63.94
CA LEU A 277 -11.72 -27.50 -63.15
C LEU A 277 -10.37 -26.77 -62.95
N THR A 278 -9.96 -26.47 -61.72
CA THR A 278 -8.55 -26.13 -61.44
C THR A 278 -8.05 -26.79 -60.15
N LEU A 279 -7.38 -27.93 -60.39
CA LEU A 279 -6.15 -28.43 -59.76
C LEU A 279 -5.86 -28.11 -58.28
N ALA A 280 -5.99 -29.15 -57.45
CA ALA A 280 -5.08 -29.36 -56.33
C ALA A 280 -3.71 -29.85 -56.87
N ALA A 281 -2.60 -29.27 -56.40
CA ALA A 281 -1.50 -29.97 -55.71
C ALA A 281 -0.20 -29.16 -55.61
N PHE A 282 0.48 -29.40 -54.47
CA PHE A 282 1.90 -29.20 -54.14
C PHE A 282 2.42 -27.79 -53.80
N ALA A 283 2.72 -27.57 -52.51
CA ALA A 283 4.11 -27.47 -52.03
C ALA A 283 4.24 -27.72 -50.51
N ARG A 284 5.36 -28.34 -50.13
CA ARG A 284 5.76 -28.80 -48.80
C ARG A 284 6.54 -27.71 -48.03
N ARG A 285 6.33 -27.70 -46.70
CA ARG A 285 7.26 -27.57 -45.55
C ARG A 285 8.74 -27.20 -45.80
N ALA A 286 9.23 -26.20 -45.07
CA ALA A 286 10.57 -26.02 -44.46
C ALA A 286 10.53 -24.67 -43.68
N ASP A 287 11.10 -24.44 -42.51
CA ASP A 287 11.80 -25.19 -41.46
C ASP A 287 11.45 -24.50 -40.13
#